data_AF-A0A1T4NWK5-F1
#
_entry.id   AF-A0A1T4NWK5-F1
#
_cell.length_a   1.000
_cell.length_b   1.000
_cell.length_c   1.000
_cell.angle_alpha   90.00
_cell.angle_beta   90.00
_cell.angle_gamma   90.00
#
_symmetry.space_group_name_H-M   'P 1'
#
loop_
_entity.id
_entity.type
_entity.pdbx_description
1 polymer ?
#
loop_
_entity_poly.entity_id
_entity_poly.type
_entity_poly.pdbx_seq_one_letter_code
_entity_poly.pdbx_strand_id
1 'polypeptide(L)'
;MHLKNLESLKARLLKLGFPSDIDQRLGAFICFDPSQFEILHKIYLDDSNCVFQVQCVKGDSGHWDAVSYSAHLFRFPVLPPALIELDTEMRAVNWSKFYQLRELGALDEQNSQGELALQLILKANDLDTGGLVRGRHWINTHLEKYIPNLNNQKAECEISQRFYLVGQQEPFTFLEALRFLQSKWAERKLIADRKQLLKKEEDGTSNGGLIEKRSRSGRTGVKRKL
;
A
#
# COMPACT_ATOMS: atom_id res chain seq x y z
N MET A 1 -13.96 0.04 -33.49
CA MET A 1 -12.91 -0.91 -33.07
C MET A 1 -12.65 -0.88 -31.56
N HIS A 2 -12.66 0.29 -30.91
CA HIS A 2 -12.39 0.44 -29.47
C HIS A 2 -13.37 -0.24 -28.51
N LEU A 3 -14.66 -0.38 -28.87
CA LEU A 3 -15.69 -0.94 -27.98
C LEU A 3 -15.46 -2.41 -27.59
N LYS A 4 -15.08 -3.28 -28.54
CA LYS A 4 -14.82 -4.71 -28.24
C LYS A 4 -13.57 -4.91 -27.37
N ASN A 5 -12.54 -4.09 -27.60
CA ASN A 5 -11.33 -4.05 -26.77
C ASN A 5 -11.68 -3.64 -25.32
N LEU A 6 -12.56 -2.66 -25.17
CA LEU A 6 -13.03 -2.21 -23.87
C LEU A 6 -13.83 -3.24 -23.10
N GLU A 7 -14.73 -3.96 -23.78
CA GLU A 7 -15.46 -5.07 -23.16
C GLU A 7 -14.50 -6.15 -22.67
N SER A 8 -13.41 -6.43 -23.41
CA SER A 8 -12.38 -7.37 -22.98
C SER A 8 -11.61 -6.89 -21.75
N LEU A 9 -11.18 -5.62 -21.74
CA LEU A 9 -10.51 -5.04 -20.57
C LEU A 9 -11.43 -5.02 -19.35
N LYS A 10 -12.67 -4.58 -19.52
CA LYS A 10 -13.71 -4.59 -18.50
C LYS A 10 -13.90 -6.00 -17.93
N ALA A 11 -14.10 -7.00 -18.78
CA ALA A 11 -14.27 -8.38 -18.35
C ALA A 11 -13.07 -8.86 -17.51
N ARG A 12 -11.85 -8.47 -17.88
CA ARG A 12 -10.64 -8.79 -17.11
C ARG A 12 -10.62 -8.08 -15.75
N LEU A 13 -10.96 -6.80 -15.69
CA LEU A 13 -11.04 -6.03 -14.45
C LEU A 13 -12.12 -6.58 -13.50
N LEU A 14 -13.28 -6.96 -14.02
CA LEU A 14 -14.33 -7.61 -13.23
C LEU A 14 -13.83 -8.94 -12.63
N LYS A 15 -13.10 -9.75 -13.41
CA LYS A 15 -12.48 -10.99 -12.91
C LYS A 15 -11.45 -10.73 -11.80
N LEU A 16 -10.74 -9.60 -11.82
CA LEU A 16 -9.84 -9.23 -10.72
C LEU A 16 -10.58 -8.91 -9.42
N GLY A 17 -11.85 -8.52 -9.50
CA GLY A 17 -12.67 -8.14 -8.36
C GLY A 17 -13.10 -6.67 -8.36
N PHE A 18 -12.99 -5.95 -9.48
CA PHE A 18 -13.63 -4.64 -9.59
C PHE A 18 -15.16 -4.75 -9.54
N PRO A 19 -15.85 -3.74 -8.97
CA PRO A 19 -17.30 -3.63 -9.03
C PRO A 19 -17.80 -3.33 -10.46
N SER A 20 -19.10 -3.54 -10.69
CA SER A 20 -19.74 -3.40 -12.00
C SER A 20 -19.78 -1.97 -12.55
N ASP A 21 -19.59 -0.94 -11.71
CA ASP A 21 -19.50 0.47 -12.11
C ASP A 21 -18.18 0.85 -12.79
N ILE A 22 -17.28 -0.11 -13.02
CA ILE A 22 -15.96 0.12 -13.64
C ILE A 22 -16.04 0.80 -15.02
N ASP A 23 -17.17 0.65 -15.72
CA ASP A 23 -17.43 1.28 -17.02
C ASP A 23 -17.28 2.80 -16.97
N GLN A 24 -17.83 3.43 -15.93
CA GLN A 24 -17.78 4.89 -15.80
C GLN A 24 -16.34 5.37 -15.59
N ARG A 25 -15.56 4.60 -14.83
CA ARG A 25 -14.15 4.90 -14.56
C ARG A 25 -13.30 4.72 -15.82
N LEU A 26 -13.51 3.63 -16.56
CA LEU A 26 -12.86 3.39 -17.84
C LEU A 26 -13.18 4.50 -18.85
N GLY A 27 -14.46 4.90 -18.93
CA GLY A 27 -14.95 6.00 -19.77
C GLY A 27 -14.10 7.26 -19.67
N ALA A 28 -13.76 7.67 -18.44
CA ALA A 28 -12.97 8.86 -18.18
C ALA A 28 -11.54 8.79 -18.76
N PHE A 29 -10.92 7.61 -18.80
CA PHE A 29 -9.57 7.44 -19.36
C PHE A 29 -9.58 7.38 -20.89
N ILE A 30 -10.57 6.69 -21.48
CA ILE A 30 -10.60 6.42 -22.93
C ILE A 30 -10.76 7.70 -23.74
N CYS A 31 -11.50 8.69 -23.22
CA CYS A 31 -11.69 9.98 -23.89
C CYS A 31 -10.37 10.70 -24.22
N PHE A 32 -9.28 10.37 -23.52
CA PHE A 32 -7.97 10.99 -23.71
C PHE A 32 -6.97 10.08 -24.45
N ASP A 33 -7.41 8.91 -24.93
CA ASP A 33 -6.62 7.91 -25.64
C ASP A 33 -5.19 7.65 -25.08
N PRO A 34 -5.02 7.43 -23.76
CA PRO A 34 -3.70 7.35 -23.15
C PRO A 34 -2.96 6.08 -23.58
N SER A 35 -1.63 6.18 -23.72
CA SER A 35 -0.75 5.02 -23.95
C SER A 35 -0.67 4.10 -22.73
N GLN A 36 -0.84 4.65 -21.54
CA GLN A 36 -0.90 3.92 -20.27
C GLN A 36 -1.74 4.69 -19.26
N PHE A 37 -2.40 3.98 -18.36
CA PHE A 37 -3.13 4.57 -17.25
C PHE A 37 -3.25 3.58 -16.10
N GLU A 38 -3.68 4.08 -14.94
CA GLU A 38 -3.83 3.28 -13.73
C GLU A 38 -5.23 3.41 -13.16
N ILE A 39 -5.77 2.30 -12.68
CA ILE A 39 -7.07 2.27 -12.00
C ILE A 39 -6.87 1.80 -10.57
N LEU A 40 -7.38 2.60 -9.63
CA LEU A 40 -7.33 2.28 -8.21
C LEU A 40 -8.62 1.59 -7.77
N HIS A 41 -8.46 0.53 -6.98
CA HIS A 41 -9.52 -0.09 -6.18
C HIS A 41 -9.10 -0.09 -4.71
N LYS A 42 -10.02 0.22 -3.80
CA LYS A 42 -9.75 0.27 -2.36
C LYS A 42 -10.74 -0.63 -1.63
N ILE A 43 -10.23 -1.48 -0.76
CA ILE A 43 -11.02 -2.26 0.20
C ILE A 43 -10.70 -1.71 1.59
N TYR A 44 -11.72 -1.27 2.31
CA TYR A 44 -11.61 -0.80 3.68
C TYR A 44 -11.97 -1.94 4.64
N LEU A 45 -11.14 -2.10 5.67
CA LEU A 45 -11.33 -2.99 6.82
C LEU A 45 -11.38 -2.09 8.08
N ASP A 46 -11.75 -2.65 9.22
CA ASP A 46 -11.96 -1.87 10.45
C ASP A 46 -10.72 -1.02 10.86
N ASP A 47 -9.53 -1.62 10.80
CA ASP A 47 -8.26 -1.02 11.23
C ASP A 47 -7.25 -0.82 10.09
N SER A 48 -7.65 -1.17 8.87
CA SER A 48 -6.73 -1.30 7.76
C SER A 48 -7.39 -1.00 6.44
N ASN A 49 -6.59 -0.67 5.44
CA ASN A 49 -7.08 -0.56 4.07
C ASN A 49 -6.13 -1.28 3.12
N CYS A 50 -6.69 -1.81 2.05
CA CYS A 50 -5.92 -2.41 0.97
C CYS A 50 -6.20 -1.64 -0.31
N VAL A 51 -5.14 -1.15 -0.93
CA VAL A 51 -5.19 -0.42 -2.20
C VAL A 51 -4.62 -1.30 -3.30
N PHE A 52 -5.38 -1.48 -4.36
CA PHE A 52 -4.98 -2.18 -5.57
C PHE A 52 -4.84 -1.16 -6.68
N GLN A 53 -3.66 -1.07 -7.25
CA GLN A 53 -3.33 -0.19 -8.36
C GLN A 53 -3.06 -1.04 -9.59
N VAL A 54 -4.04 -1.08 -10.50
CA VAL A 54 -3.94 -1.85 -11.74
C VAL A 54 -3.33 -0.99 -12.82
N GLN A 55 -2.27 -1.49 -13.44
CA GLN A 55 -1.60 -0.86 -14.56
C GLN A 55 -2.21 -1.37 -15.86
N CYS A 56 -2.73 -0.43 -16.66
CA CYS A 56 -3.28 -0.68 -17.98
C CYS A 56 -2.37 -0.05 -19.03
N VAL A 57 -2.03 -0.80 -20.08
CA VAL A 57 -1.13 -0.36 -21.15
C VAL A 57 -1.77 -0.61 -22.50
N LYS A 58 -1.60 0.35 -23.41
CA LYS A 58 -1.99 0.22 -24.81
C LYS A 58 -0.86 -0.49 -25.58
N GLY A 59 -1.12 -1.67 -26.11
CA GLY A 59 -0.17 -2.40 -26.96
C GLY A 59 -0.11 -1.84 -28.39
N ASP A 60 0.81 -2.37 -29.20
CA ASP A 60 1.05 -1.95 -30.59
C ASP A 60 -0.18 -2.07 -31.49
N SER A 61 -1.09 -3.00 -31.17
CA SER A 61 -2.37 -3.17 -31.86
C SER A 61 -3.41 -2.08 -31.51
N GLY A 62 -3.04 -1.10 -30.67
CA GLY A 62 -3.93 -0.08 -30.14
C GLY A 62 -4.94 -0.59 -29.11
N HIS A 63 -4.74 -1.81 -28.58
CA HIS A 63 -5.61 -2.42 -27.58
C HIS A 63 -5.09 -2.19 -26.17
N TRP A 64 -6.00 -1.94 -25.22
CA TRP A 64 -5.62 -1.76 -23.82
C TRP A 64 -5.74 -3.08 -23.10
N ASP A 65 -4.75 -3.40 -22.30
CA ASP A 65 -4.78 -4.57 -21.45
C ASP A 65 -4.24 -4.25 -20.05
N ALA A 66 -4.75 -4.98 -19.06
CA ALA A 66 -4.24 -4.91 -17.70
C ALA A 66 -3.00 -5.82 -17.61
N VAL A 67 -1.83 -5.24 -17.33
CA VAL A 67 -0.54 -5.96 -17.38
C VAL A 67 -0.06 -6.41 -16.01
N SER A 68 -0.37 -5.64 -14.98
CA SER A 68 -0.02 -5.96 -13.60
C SER A 68 -0.91 -5.17 -12.64
N TYR A 69 -0.90 -5.57 -11.37
CA TYR A 69 -1.37 -4.70 -10.31
C TYR A 69 -0.46 -4.77 -9.09
N SER A 70 -0.36 -3.66 -8.37
CA SER A 70 0.30 -3.60 -7.08
C SER A 70 -0.76 -3.57 -5.99
N ALA A 71 -0.66 -4.47 -5.02
CA ALA A 71 -1.53 -4.51 -3.86
C ALA A 71 -0.75 -4.00 -2.65
N HIS A 72 -1.35 -3.08 -1.90
CA HIS A 72 -0.73 -2.42 -0.76
C HIS A 72 -1.68 -2.51 0.44
N LEU A 73 -1.32 -3.33 1.43
CA LEU A 73 -2.04 -3.44 2.69
C LEU A 73 -1.41 -2.49 3.70
N PHE A 74 -2.19 -1.50 4.16
CA PHE A 74 -1.80 -0.58 5.20
C PHE A 74 -2.48 -0.95 6.52
N ARG A 75 -1.68 -1.13 7.57
CA ARG A 75 -2.13 -1.24 8.96
C ARG A 75 -1.47 -0.16 9.79
N PHE A 76 -2.22 0.90 10.06
CA PHE A 76 -1.70 2.00 10.85
C PHE A 76 -1.62 1.61 12.33
N PRO A 77 -0.59 2.08 13.05
CA PRO A 77 -0.47 1.85 14.48
C PRO A 77 -1.63 2.51 15.23
N VAL A 78 -1.93 2.01 16.43
CA VAL A 78 -2.88 2.66 17.34
C VAL A 78 -2.41 4.09 17.59
N LEU A 79 -3.32 5.06 17.45
CA LEU A 79 -2.99 6.46 17.69
C LEU A 79 -2.81 6.72 19.19
N PRO A 80 -1.82 7.53 19.57
CA PRO A 80 -1.75 8.11 20.91
C PRO A 80 -3.04 8.89 21.23
N PRO A 81 -3.51 8.88 22.50
CA PRO A 81 -4.74 9.59 22.89
C PRO A 81 -4.78 11.05 22.46
N ALA A 82 -3.65 11.75 22.51
CA ALA A 82 -3.51 13.14 22.10
C ALA A 82 -3.82 13.41 20.60
N LEU A 83 -3.79 12.38 19.76
CA LEU A 83 -4.01 12.49 18.31
C LEU A 83 -5.38 11.98 17.86
N ILE A 84 -6.19 11.40 18.76
CA ILE A 84 -7.49 10.81 18.43
C ILE A 84 -8.49 11.88 17.96
N GLU A 85 -8.51 13.03 18.62
CA GLU A 85 -9.39 14.14 18.24
C GLU A 85 -9.02 14.67 16.84
N LEU A 86 -7.74 14.92 16.60
CA LEU A 86 -7.26 15.34 15.28
C LEU A 86 -7.59 14.30 14.19
N ASP A 87 -7.39 13.01 14.44
CA ASP A 87 -7.77 11.95 13.49
C ASP A 87 -9.27 11.94 13.17
N THR A 88 -10.10 12.25 14.17
CA THR A 88 -11.56 12.32 13.99
C THR A 88 -11.94 13.52 13.13
N GLU A 89 -11.37 14.70 13.41
CA GLU A 89 -11.61 15.91 12.63
C GLU A 89 -11.10 15.80 11.19
N MET A 90 -9.95 15.15 10.99
CA MET A 90 -9.36 14.94 9.66
C MET A 90 -10.25 14.12 8.73
N ARG A 91 -11.19 13.31 9.25
CA ARG A 91 -12.18 12.57 8.43
C ARG A 91 -13.23 13.47 7.79
N ALA A 92 -13.45 14.68 8.31
CA ALA A 92 -14.44 15.61 7.79
C ALA A 92 -14.05 16.19 6.41
N VAL A 93 -12.78 16.04 6.02
CA VAL A 93 -12.23 16.56 4.77
C VAL A 93 -11.93 15.40 3.82
N ASN A 94 -12.48 15.47 2.60
CA ASN A 94 -12.01 14.61 1.52
C ASN A 94 -10.70 15.17 0.96
N TRP A 95 -9.57 14.73 1.53
CA TRP A 95 -8.23 15.23 1.20
C TRP A 95 -7.83 15.06 -0.27
N SER A 96 -8.31 14.00 -0.94
CA SER A 96 -8.07 13.80 -2.37
C SER A 96 -8.80 14.85 -3.21
N LYS A 97 -10.09 15.08 -2.91
CA LYS A 97 -10.90 16.09 -3.59
C LYS A 97 -10.41 17.51 -3.27
N PHE A 98 -10.04 17.77 -2.03
CA PHE A 98 -9.47 19.04 -1.59
C PHE A 98 -8.25 19.43 -2.43
N TYR A 99 -7.30 18.50 -2.60
CA TYR A 99 -6.11 18.77 -3.43
C TYR A 99 -6.48 19.06 -4.89
N GLN A 100 -7.41 18.29 -5.46
CA GLN A 100 -7.86 18.52 -6.85
C GLN A 100 -8.51 19.89 -7.02
N LEU A 101 -9.39 20.29 -6.10
CA LEU A 101 -10.03 21.61 -6.13
C LEU A 101 -9.00 22.74 -6.01
N ARG A 102 -7.96 22.55 -5.19
CA ARG A 102 -6.84 23.49 -5.08
C ARG A 102 -6.11 23.68 -6.40
N GLU A 103 -5.72 22.59 -7.07
CA GLU A 103 -4.99 22.64 -8.34
C GLU A 103 -5.81 23.30 -9.45
N LEU A 104 -7.14 23.15 -9.40
CA LEU A 104 -8.07 23.80 -10.34
C LEU A 104 -8.35 25.28 -10.00
N GLY A 105 -7.79 25.81 -8.91
CA GLY A 105 -8.12 27.16 -8.42
C GLY A 105 -9.59 27.31 -7.99
N ALA A 106 -10.29 26.19 -7.75
CA ALA A 106 -11.72 26.12 -7.46
C ALA A 106 -12.01 26.02 -5.94
N LEU A 107 -11.01 26.29 -5.11
CA LEU A 107 -11.22 26.56 -3.69
C LEU A 107 -11.72 28.01 -3.56
N ASP A 108 -13.04 28.19 -3.64
CA ASP A 108 -13.64 29.50 -3.36
C ASP A 108 -13.30 29.98 -1.94
N GLU A 109 -13.06 31.28 -1.78
CA GLU A 109 -12.82 31.94 -0.48
C GLU A 109 -14.03 31.79 0.49
N GLN A 110 -15.21 31.43 -0.02
CA GLN A 110 -16.41 31.12 0.78
C GLN A 110 -16.59 29.63 1.08
N ASN A 111 -15.67 28.77 0.64
CA ASN A 111 -15.80 27.34 0.83
C ASN A 111 -15.31 26.95 2.23
N SER A 112 -16.23 26.75 3.17
CA SER A 112 -15.97 26.35 4.56
C SER A 112 -15.07 25.13 4.70
N GLN A 113 -15.00 24.29 3.67
CA GLN A 113 -14.09 23.14 3.57
C GLN A 113 -12.62 23.55 3.47
N GLY A 114 -12.30 24.67 2.80
CA GLY A 114 -10.93 25.16 2.63
C GLY A 114 -10.35 25.69 3.94
N GLU A 115 -11.12 26.52 4.64
CA GLU A 115 -10.78 27.05 5.96
C GLU A 115 -10.57 25.91 6.98
N LEU A 116 -11.52 24.95 7.03
CA LEU A 116 -11.40 23.77 7.88
C LEU A 116 -10.14 22.96 7.55
N ALA A 117 -9.88 22.69 6.28
CA ALA A 117 -8.69 21.94 5.88
C ALA A 117 -7.40 22.66 6.29
N LEU A 118 -7.36 24.00 6.17
CA LEU A 118 -6.20 24.81 6.53
C LEU A 118 -5.96 24.80 8.05
N GLN A 119 -7.02 24.95 8.85
CA GLN A 119 -6.96 24.83 10.31
C GLN A 119 -6.46 23.45 10.75
N LEU A 120 -6.94 22.38 10.12
CA LEU A 120 -6.50 21.01 10.41
C LEU A 120 -5.05 20.77 10.01
N ILE A 121 -4.59 21.34 8.88
CA ILE A 121 -3.18 21.28 8.48
C ILE A 121 -2.29 21.97 9.52
N LEU A 122 -2.67 23.15 9.99
CA LEU A 122 -1.93 23.87 11.05
C LEU A 122 -1.89 23.07 12.35
N LYS A 123 -3.05 22.58 12.81
CA LYS A 123 -3.16 21.71 14.00
C LYS A 123 -2.30 20.44 13.87
N ALA A 124 -2.25 19.84 12.68
CA ALA A 124 -1.41 18.67 12.40
C ALA A 124 0.09 18.98 12.38
N ASN A 125 0.50 20.20 11.99
CA ASN A 125 1.91 20.59 12.05
C ASN A 125 2.41 20.69 13.50
N ASP A 126 1.55 21.11 14.42
CA ASP A 126 1.91 21.24 15.84
C ASP A 126 1.83 19.91 16.60
N LEU A 127 0.77 19.13 16.37
CA LEU A 127 0.49 17.92 17.15
C LEU A 127 1.06 16.63 16.52
N ASP A 128 0.93 16.48 15.20
CA ASP A 128 1.25 15.25 14.48
C ASP A 128 2.68 15.28 13.91
N THR A 129 3.67 15.61 14.75
CA THR A 129 5.08 15.74 14.36
C THR A 129 5.65 14.47 13.71
N GLY A 130 5.20 13.29 14.17
CA GLY A 130 5.56 11.99 13.61
C GLY A 130 4.81 11.63 12.31
N GLY A 131 3.82 12.43 11.91
CA GLY A 131 3.04 12.24 10.68
C GLY A 131 2.04 11.10 10.72
N LEU A 132 1.67 10.56 11.89
CA LEU A 132 0.81 9.37 12.03
C LEU A 132 -0.61 9.64 11.53
N VAL A 133 -1.19 10.77 11.90
CA VAL A 133 -2.53 11.16 11.46
C VAL A 133 -2.50 11.53 9.99
N ARG A 134 -1.52 12.33 9.55
CA ARG A 134 -1.32 12.63 8.13
C ARG A 134 -1.13 11.37 7.30
N GLY A 135 -0.37 10.39 7.79
CA GLY A 135 -0.20 9.08 7.17
C GLY A 135 -1.53 8.37 6.90
N ARG A 136 -2.43 8.33 7.89
CA ARG A 136 -3.76 7.71 7.77
C ARG A 136 -4.63 8.33 6.68
N HIS A 137 -4.55 9.64 6.51
CA HIS A 137 -5.47 10.40 5.63
C HIS A 137 -4.86 10.77 4.28
N TRP A 138 -3.54 10.90 4.17
CA TRP A 138 -2.87 11.44 2.97
C TRP A 138 -2.12 10.38 2.15
N ILE A 139 -1.87 9.17 2.69
CA ILE A 139 -1.27 8.09 1.89
C ILE A 139 -2.19 7.73 0.71
N ASN A 140 -1.60 7.50 -0.46
CA ASN A 140 -2.30 7.30 -1.74
C ASN A 140 -3.14 8.52 -2.16
N THR A 141 -2.70 9.72 -1.78
CA THR A 141 -3.23 11.00 -2.26
C THR A 141 -2.06 11.89 -2.72
N HIS A 142 -2.34 12.97 -3.43
CA HIS A 142 -1.30 13.93 -3.83
C HIS A 142 -0.63 14.65 -2.65
N LEU A 143 -1.20 14.56 -1.45
CA LEU A 143 -0.64 15.12 -0.22
C LEU A 143 0.39 14.20 0.45
N GLU A 144 0.54 12.97 -0.03
CA GLU A 144 1.42 11.96 0.58
C GLU A 144 2.87 12.45 0.74
N LYS A 145 3.37 13.23 -0.22
CA LYS A 145 4.70 13.84 -0.20
C LYS A 145 4.96 14.79 0.99
N TYR A 146 3.91 15.22 1.68
CA TYR A 146 4.00 16.12 2.83
C TYR A 146 3.93 15.38 4.18
N ILE A 147 3.90 14.04 4.17
CA ILE A 147 3.93 13.24 5.39
C ILE A 147 5.38 13.17 5.91
N PRO A 148 5.65 13.62 7.15
CA PRO A 148 6.96 13.42 7.77
C PRO A 148 7.31 11.95 7.90
N ASN A 149 8.58 11.60 7.67
CA ASN A 149 9.08 10.23 7.82
C ASN A 149 8.31 9.17 7.01
N LEU A 150 7.71 9.54 5.88
CA LEU A 150 6.88 8.67 5.05
C LEU A 150 7.51 7.29 4.78
N ASN A 151 8.80 7.24 4.45
CA ASN A 151 9.48 5.98 4.15
C ASN A 151 9.53 5.04 5.36
N ASN A 152 9.77 5.58 6.55
CA ASN A 152 9.78 4.79 7.79
C ASN A 152 8.37 4.31 8.11
N GLN A 153 7.37 5.20 7.97
CA GLN A 153 5.98 4.83 8.18
C GLN A 153 5.53 3.73 7.21
N LYS A 154 5.86 3.83 5.93
CA LYS A 154 5.56 2.76 4.96
C LYS A 154 6.27 1.46 5.31
N ALA A 155 7.54 1.52 5.68
CA ALA A 155 8.26 0.33 6.12
C ALA A 155 7.58 -0.35 7.34
N GLU A 156 7.03 0.43 8.26
CA GLU A 156 6.36 -0.06 9.46
C GLU A 156 4.91 -0.51 9.24
N CYS A 157 4.17 0.20 8.41
CA CYS A 157 2.71 0.10 8.30
C CYS A 157 2.23 -0.54 6.99
N GLU A 158 3.11 -0.75 6.01
CA GLU A 158 2.76 -1.27 4.68
C GLU A 158 3.36 -2.68 4.45
N ILE A 159 2.57 -3.54 3.81
CA ILE A 159 3.07 -4.68 3.05
C ILE A 159 2.52 -4.56 1.64
N SER A 160 3.40 -4.58 0.65
CA SER A 160 3.02 -4.52 -0.74
C SER A 160 3.62 -5.65 -1.57
N GLN A 161 2.88 -6.04 -2.60
CA GLN A 161 3.27 -7.07 -3.56
C GLN A 161 2.71 -6.70 -4.93
N ARG A 162 3.54 -6.82 -5.96
CA ARG A 162 3.11 -6.72 -7.36
C ARG A 162 2.77 -8.09 -7.90
N PHE A 163 1.64 -8.17 -8.60
CA PHE A 163 1.13 -9.35 -9.28
C PHE A 163 1.08 -9.08 -10.78
N TYR A 164 1.69 -9.95 -11.57
CA TYR A 164 1.72 -9.82 -13.03
C TYR A 164 0.58 -10.60 -13.66
N LEU A 165 -0.10 -9.99 -14.63
CA LEU A 165 -1.26 -10.56 -15.31
C LEU A 165 -0.82 -11.21 -16.62
N VAL A 166 -0.17 -12.37 -16.52
CA VAL A 166 0.45 -13.04 -17.66
C VAL A 166 -0.58 -13.86 -18.45
N GLY A 167 -0.84 -13.45 -19.69
CA GLY A 167 -1.58 -14.25 -20.67
C GLY A 167 -2.99 -14.67 -20.25
N GLN A 168 -3.36 -15.92 -20.58
CA GLN A 168 -4.69 -16.52 -20.38
C GLN A 168 -4.85 -17.23 -19.02
N GLN A 169 -3.87 -17.14 -18.12
CA GLN A 169 -4.01 -17.73 -16.78
C GLN A 169 -5.09 -16.98 -16.00
N GLU A 170 -5.80 -17.72 -15.13
CA GLU A 170 -6.73 -17.12 -14.21
C GLU A 170 -5.96 -16.13 -13.31
N PRO A 171 -6.38 -14.86 -13.24
CA PRO A 171 -5.61 -13.86 -12.54
C PRO A 171 -5.77 -14.05 -11.03
N PHE A 172 -4.68 -13.83 -10.29
CA PHE A 172 -4.76 -13.70 -8.83
C PHE A 172 -5.66 -12.52 -8.49
N THR A 173 -6.78 -12.78 -7.83
CA THR A 173 -7.83 -11.78 -7.56
C THR A 173 -7.45 -10.85 -6.42
N PHE A 174 -8.14 -9.72 -6.29
CA PHE A 174 -7.93 -8.78 -5.18
C PHE A 174 -8.18 -9.40 -3.81
N LEU A 175 -9.16 -10.31 -3.70
CA LEU A 175 -9.43 -11.01 -2.44
C LEU A 175 -8.33 -12.01 -2.09
N GLU A 176 -7.75 -12.69 -3.09
CA GLU A 176 -6.60 -13.57 -2.88
C GLU A 176 -5.34 -12.77 -2.51
N ALA A 177 -5.09 -11.65 -3.19
CA ALA A 177 -4.04 -10.69 -2.83
C ALA A 177 -4.21 -10.17 -1.41
N LEU A 178 -5.42 -9.79 -1.01
CA LEU A 178 -5.69 -9.36 0.35
C LEU A 178 -5.35 -10.47 1.37
N ARG A 179 -5.82 -11.70 1.15
CA ARG A 179 -5.52 -12.85 2.04
C ARG A 179 -4.02 -13.13 2.11
N PHE A 180 -3.33 -13.08 0.97
CA PHE A 180 -1.88 -13.25 0.89
C PHE A 180 -1.16 -12.19 1.71
N LEU A 181 -1.50 -10.90 1.55
CA LEU A 181 -0.90 -9.80 2.31
C LEU A 181 -1.21 -9.90 3.80
N GLN A 182 -2.42 -10.31 4.18
CA GLN A 182 -2.78 -10.56 5.59
C GLN A 182 -1.94 -11.69 6.20
N SER A 183 -1.71 -12.78 5.45
CA SER A 183 -0.82 -13.87 5.87
C SER A 183 0.62 -13.38 6.05
N LYS A 184 1.14 -12.59 5.10
CA LYS A 184 2.46 -11.95 5.20
C LYS A 184 2.57 -11.01 6.40
N TRP A 185 1.49 -10.31 6.73
CA TRP A 185 1.45 -9.47 7.92
C TRP A 185 1.55 -10.28 9.21
N ALA A 186 0.80 -11.38 9.31
CA ALA A 186 0.88 -12.28 10.44
C ALA A 186 2.28 -12.90 10.59
N GLU A 187 2.89 -13.33 9.48
CA GLU A 187 4.26 -13.86 9.45
C GLU A 187 5.27 -12.82 9.95
N ARG A 188 5.20 -11.58 9.47
CA ARG A 188 6.05 -10.47 9.90
C ARG A 188 5.92 -10.22 11.42
N LYS A 189 4.70 -10.25 11.95
CA LYS A 189 4.44 -10.09 13.39
C LYS A 189 5.09 -11.21 14.20
N LEU A 190 4.90 -12.47 13.79
CA LEU A 190 5.52 -13.62 14.46
C LEU A 190 7.05 -13.55 14.48
N ILE A 191 7.67 -13.10 13.39
CA ILE A 191 9.13 -12.92 13.33
C ILE A 191 9.59 -11.81 14.29
N ALA A 192 8.84 -10.70 14.36
CA ALA A 192 9.15 -9.60 15.28
C ALA A 192 9.04 -10.06 16.74
N ASP A 193 7.97 -10.77 17.09
CA ASP A 193 7.74 -11.30 18.44
C ASP A 193 8.85 -12.29 18.85
N ARG A 194 9.25 -13.21 17.96
CA ARG A 194 10.38 -14.12 18.20
C ARG A 194 11.70 -13.39 18.45
N LYS A 195 11.99 -12.33 17.68
CA LYS A 195 13.20 -11.52 17.87
C LYS A 195 13.20 -10.79 19.21
N GLN A 196 12.05 -10.33 19.69
CA GLN A 196 11.93 -9.68 21.00
C GLN A 196 12.13 -10.67 22.16
N LEU A 197 11.63 -11.89 22.04
CA LEU A 197 11.85 -12.94 23.04
C LEU A 197 13.33 -13.29 23.19
N LEU A 198 14.03 -13.52 22.07
CA LEU A 198 15.47 -13.83 22.09
C LEU A 198 16.32 -12.72 22.72
N LYS A 199 16.01 -11.44 22.44
CA LYS A 199 16.71 -10.30 23.07
C LYS A 199 16.52 -10.24 24.58
N LYS A 200 15.32 -10.57 25.08
CA LYS A 200 15.03 -10.61 26.53
C LYS A 200 15.76 -11.75 27.24
N GLU A 201 16.05 -12.85 26.55
CA GLU A 201 16.82 -13.98 27.09
C GLU A 201 18.33 -13.67 27.16
N GLU A 202 18.85 -12.88 26.21
CA GLU A 202 20.25 -12.43 26.19
C GLU A 202 20.54 -11.38 27.28
N ASP A 203 19.62 -10.43 27.55
CA ASP A 203 19.77 -9.42 28.62
C ASP A 203 19.51 -9.99 30.03
N GLY A 204 18.96 -11.21 30.14
CA GLY A 204 18.61 -11.87 31.40
C GLY A 204 19.61 -12.93 31.90
N THR A 205 20.63 -13.28 31.11
CA THR A 205 21.51 -14.43 31.42
C THR A 205 22.96 -14.02 31.69
N SER A 206 23.21 -13.45 32.87
CA SER A 206 24.48 -13.71 33.57
C SER A 206 24.36 -15.04 34.31
N ASN A 207 24.56 -16.16 33.61
CA ASN A 207 25.20 -17.38 34.12
C ASN A 207 25.14 -18.53 33.10
N GLY A 208 26.33 -18.93 32.62
CA GLY A 208 26.73 -20.33 32.43
C GLY A 208 26.00 -21.16 31.37
N GLY A 209 26.65 -21.34 30.21
CA GLY A 209 26.26 -22.39 29.26
C GLY A 209 27.09 -22.38 27.98
N LEU A 210 28.31 -22.92 28.08
CA LEU A 210 29.19 -23.20 26.94
C LEU A 210 28.45 -23.98 25.83
N ILE A 211 28.18 -23.34 24.70
CA ILE A 211 27.93 -24.05 23.45
C ILE A 211 29.31 -24.30 22.81
N GLU A 212 29.76 -25.56 22.91
CA GLU A 212 30.93 -26.06 22.20
C GLU A 212 30.79 -25.81 20.69
N LYS A 213 31.59 -24.85 20.22
CA LYS A 213 31.94 -24.66 18.82
C LYS A 213 32.59 -25.96 18.33
N ARG A 214 31.83 -26.82 17.63
CA ARG A 214 32.40 -27.88 16.80
C ARG A 214 33.23 -27.23 15.70
N SER A 215 34.52 -27.06 15.97
CA SER A 215 35.52 -26.64 15.01
C SER A 215 35.70 -27.73 13.96
N ARG A 216 35.48 -27.37 12.70
CA ARG A 216 35.92 -28.17 11.54
C ARG A 216 37.44 -28.07 11.48
N SER A 217 38.12 -29.01 12.13
CA SER A 217 39.54 -29.28 11.92
C SER A 217 39.69 -30.30 10.79
N GLY A 218 40.43 -29.93 9.75
CA GLY A 218 40.65 -30.73 8.56
C GLY A 218 41.46 -31.98 8.80
N ARG A 219 41.31 -32.95 7.89
CA ARG A 219 42.32 -33.98 7.67
C ARG A 219 42.62 -34.08 6.18
N THR A 220 43.85 -33.69 5.90
CA THR A 220 44.69 -33.82 4.72
C THR A 220 44.55 -35.15 3.98
N GLY A 221 44.79 -35.08 2.67
CA GLY A 221 44.61 -36.15 1.70
C GLY A 221 45.54 -37.35 1.83
N VAL A 222 45.19 -38.39 1.07
CA VAL A 222 46.08 -39.48 0.67
C VAL A 222 45.88 -39.76 -0.82
N LYS A 223 46.99 -39.73 -1.56
CA LYS A 223 47.14 -40.07 -2.98
C LYS A 223 47.08 -41.60 -3.19
N ARG A 224 46.60 -42.02 -4.37
CA ARG A 224 47.22 -42.95 -5.38
C ARG A 224 46.14 -43.78 -6.11
N LYS A 225 46.11 -43.69 -7.46
CA LYS A 225 46.55 -44.71 -8.45
C LYS A 225 45.84 -46.06 -8.24
N LEU A 226 45.11 -46.65 -9.18
CA LEU A 226 45.25 -46.80 -10.64
C LEU A 226 43.89 -46.69 -11.32
#